data_AF-A0A962V5I8-F1
#
_entry.id   AF-A0A962V5I8-F1
#
_cell.length_a   1.000
_cell.length_b   1.000
_cell.length_c   1.000
_cell.angle_alpha   90.00
_cell.angle_beta   90.00
_cell.angle_gamma   90.00
#
_symmetry.space_group_name_H-M   'P 1'
#
loop_
_entity.id
_entity.type
_entity.pdbx_description
1 polymer ?
#
loop_
_entity_poly.entity_id
_entity_poly.type
_entity_poly.pdbx_seq_one_letter_code
_entity_poly.pdbx_strand_id
1 'polypeptide(L)'
;MSTVDTAPTAVRHRSGVWRKLRRHRLFMTGLVLFSIVLLLALLADVIVQHDPNQNNFRYRLGEPNLTHWLGTDNYGRDIFSRIAYGSRVSLRIAVMVVLTTGLLGVLLGALAGYFQR
;
A
#
# COMPACT_ATOMS: atom_id res chain seq x y z
N MET A 1 40.05 43.42 1.38
CA MET A 1 39.79 42.31 2.32
C MET A 1 38.55 42.66 3.13
N SER A 2 37.35 42.29 2.69
CA SER A 2 36.16 42.27 3.57
C SER A 2 34.94 41.67 2.84
N THR A 3 34.72 40.40 3.18
CA THR A 3 33.43 39.79 3.56
C THR A 3 32.28 39.85 2.56
N VAL A 4 32.22 38.81 1.72
CA VAL A 4 30.98 38.37 1.08
C VAL A 4 30.03 37.90 2.17
N ASP A 5 28.96 38.66 2.39
CA ASP A 5 27.90 38.39 3.35
C ASP A 5 26.98 37.31 2.75
N THR A 6 27.30 36.04 2.97
CA THR A 6 26.45 34.91 2.56
C THR A 6 25.35 34.69 3.59
N ALA A 7 24.25 35.45 3.46
CA ALA A 7 23.04 35.21 4.24
C ALA A 7 22.59 33.74 4.07
N PRO A 8 22.32 33.00 5.16
CA PRO A 8 21.84 31.63 5.07
C PRO A 8 20.43 31.64 4.47
N THR A 9 20.25 31.04 3.30
CA THR A 9 18.93 30.79 2.72
C THR A 9 18.20 29.75 3.57
N ALA A 10 17.52 30.24 4.61
CA ALA A 10 16.68 29.43 5.46
C ALA A 10 15.57 28.78 4.62
N VAL A 11 15.73 27.49 4.32
CA VAL A 11 14.74 26.66 3.61
C VAL A 11 13.50 26.52 4.51
N ARG A 12 12.57 27.47 4.39
CA ARG A 12 11.34 27.50 5.17
C ARG A 12 10.14 27.11 4.30
N HIS A 13 9.55 25.95 4.61
CA HIS A 13 8.11 25.61 4.70
C HIS A 13 7.78 24.17 4.23
N ARG A 14 8.11 23.16 5.05
CA ARG A 14 7.50 21.81 4.91
C ARG A 14 5.98 21.80 5.19
N SER A 15 5.44 22.82 5.87
CA SER A 15 4.02 22.84 6.29
C SER A 15 3.02 23.31 5.22
N GLY A 16 3.48 23.74 4.04
CA GLY A 16 2.58 24.11 2.92
C GLY A 16 2.14 22.95 2.03
N VAL A 17 2.94 21.88 1.95
CA VAL A 17 2.72 20.75 1.03
C VAL A 17 1.46 19.97 1.39
N TRP A 18 1.28 19.62 2.66
CA TRP A 18 0.10 18.89 3.14
C TRP A 18 -1.22 19.63 2.86
N ARG A 19 -1.23 20.95 3.04
CA ARG A 19 -2.42 21.79 2.76
C ARG A 19 -2.74 21.83 1.26
N LYS A 20 -1.71 21.90 0.41
CA LYS A 20 -1.85 21.88 -1.05
C LYS A 20 -2.29 20.50 -1.56
N LEU A 21 -1.76 19.43 -0.97
CA LEU A 21 -2.07 18.06 -1.36
C LEU A 21 -3.50 17.64 -0.97
N ARG A 22 -3.99 18.05 0.22
CA ARG A 22 -5.38 17.84 0.65
C ARG A 22 -6.42 18.56 -0.20
N ARG A 23 -6.03 19.62 -0.94
CA ARG A 23 -6.91 20.31 -1.89
C ARG A 23 -7.16 19.50 -3.18
N HIS A 24 -6.28 18.55 -3.51
CA HIS A 24 -6.45 17.69 -4.69
C HIS A 24 -7.38 16.52 -4.37
N ARG A 25 -8.60 16.56 -4.92
CA ARG A 25 -9.62 15.52 -4.74
C ARG A 25 -9.12 14.14 -5.18
N LEU A 26 -8.42 14.06 -6.32
CA LEU A 26 -7.86 12.80 -6.85
C LEU A 26 -6.84 12.15 -5.91
N PHE A 27 -5.99 12.98 -5.29
CA PHE A 27 -5.01 12.49 -4.33
C PHE A 27 -5.69 11.98 -3.06
N MET A 28 -6.69 12.71 -2.55
CA MET A 28 -7.46 12.29 -1.38
C MET A 28 -8.26 11.01 -1.61
N THR A 29 -8.88 10.83 -2.78
CA THR A 29 -9.59 9.58 -3.11
C THR A 29 -8.64 8.40 -3.15
N GLY A 30 -7.47 8.55 -3.77
CA GLY A 30 -6.44 7.50 -3.79
C GLY A 30 -5.92 7.19 -2.38
N LEU A 31 -5.67 8.21 -1.56
CA LEU A 31 -5.21 8.04 -0.19
C LEU A 31 -6.24 7.30 0.67
N VAL A 32 -7.53 7.65 0.55
CA VAL A 32 -8.62 6.99 1.28
C VAL A 32 -8.72 5.52 0.85
N LEU A 33 -8.77 5.24 -0.45
CA LEU A 33 -8.86 3.87 -0.97
C LEU A 33 -7.67 3.01 -0.52
N PHE A 34 -6.46 3.56 -0.63
CA PHE A 34 -5.25 2.89 -0.16
C PHE A 34 -5.28 2.65 1.35
N SER A 35 -5.73 3.63 2.14
CA SER A 35 -5.86 3.50 3.59
C SER A 35 -6.84 2.40 3.97
N ILE A 36 -7.96 2.25 3.25
CA ILE A 36 -8.92 1.17 3.48
C ILE A 36 -8.26 -0.19 3.24
N VAL A 37 -7.55 -0.37 2.12
CA VAL A 37 -6.85 -1.63 1.83
C VAL A 37 -5.75 -1.91 2.85
N LEU A 38 -5.00 -0.90 3.26
CA LEU A 38 -3.96 -1.01 4.28
C LEU A 38 -4.55 -1.45 5.63
N LEU A 39 -5.66 -0.85 6.05
CA LEU A 39 -6.37 -1.24 7.26
C LEU A 39 -6.90 -2.67 7.16
N LEU A 40 -7.54 -3.04 6.04
CA LEU A 40 -7.98 -4.42 5.82
C LEU A 40 -6.83 -5.43 5.90
N ALA A 41 -5.66 -5.11 5.34
CA ALA A 41 -4.49 -5.97 5.39
C ALA A 41 -3.88 -6.11 6.80
N LEU A 42 -3.89 -5.04 7.59
CA LEU A 42 -3.36 -5.03 8.96
C LEU A 42 -4.33 -5.68 9.96
N LEU A 43 -5.62 -5.38 9.83
CA LEU A 43 -6.66 -5.98 10.64
C LEU A 43 -7.08 -7.38 10.14
N ALA A 44 -6.50 -7.90 9.06
CA ALA A 44 -6.81 -9.23 8.54
C ALA A 44 -6.66 -10.32 9.63
N ASP A 45 -5.58 -10.29 10.41
CA ASP A 45 -5.36 -11.28 11.49
C ASP A 45 -6.36 -11.13 12.66
N VAL A 46 -7.05 -9.99 12.80
CA VAL A 46 -8.04 -9.73 13.86
C VAL A 46 -9.48 -9.99 13.37
N ILE A 47 -9.76 -9.69 12.10
CA ILE A 47 -11.10 -9.81 11.52
C ILE A 47 -11.35 -11.24 11.05
N VAL A 48 -10.32 -11.93 10.56
CA VAL A 48 -10.48 -13.26 9.99
C VAL A 48 -10.45 -14.31 11.11
N GLN A 49 -11.63 -14.79 11.48
CA GLN A 49 -11.83 -15.86 12.47
C GLN A 49 -11.70 -17.28 11.86
N HIS A 50 -11.68 -17.39 10.52
CA HIS A 50 -11.66 -18.66 9.80
C HIS A 50 -10.40 -18.81 8.95
N ASP A 51 -9.82 -20.00 8.94
CA ASP A 51 -8.62 -20.29 8.15
C ASP A 51 -8.92 -20.13 6.64
N PRO A 52 -8.25 -19.20 5.94
CA PRO A 52 -8.55 -18.87 4.54
C PRO A 52 -8.31 -20.02 3.56
N ASN A 53 -7.60 -21.07 3.99
CA ASN A 53 -7.25 -22.23 3.17
C ASN A 53 -8.02 -23.50 3.55
N GLN A 54 -8.87 -23.45 4.58
CA GLN A 54 -9.70 -24.61 4.92
C GLN A 54 -10.79 -24.81 3.87
N ASN A 55 -10.71 -25.95 3.18
CA ASN A 55 -11.67 -26.33 2.17
C ASN A 55 -12.89 -26.96 2.83
N ASN A 56 -14.08 -26.42 2.58
CA ASN A 56 -15.33 -27.02 3.00
C ASN A 56 -16.16 -27.44 1.78
N PHE A 57 -15.92 -28.65 1.28
CA PHE A 57 -16.62 -29.16 0.10
C PHE A 57 -18.13 -29.32 0.27
N ARG A 58 -18.65 -29.30 1.51
CA ARG A 58 -20.10 -29.30 1.78
C ARG A 58 -20.77 -27.95 1.49
N TYR A 59 -20.01 -26.86 1.52
CA TYR A 59 -20.50 -25.48 1.38
C TYR A 59 -19.86 -24.79 0.16
N ARG A 60 -19.83 -25.45 -0.99
CA ARG A 60 -19.33 -24.86 -2.25
C ARG A 60 -20.37 -23.90 -2.82
N LEU A 61 -19.92 -22.75 -3.34
CA LEU A 61 -20.81 -21.76 -3.95
C LEU A 61 -21.95 -21.33 -3.02
N GLY A 62 -21.67 -21.26 -1.72
CA GLY A 62 -22.62 -20.84 -0.71
C GLY A 62 -22.90 -19.34 -0.83
N GLU A 63 -24.18 -19.00 -0.68
CA GLU A 63 -24.63 -17.61 -0.67
C GLU A 63 -24.04 -16.81 0.51
N PRO A 64 -23.97 -15.46 0.41
CA PRO A 64 -23.50 -14.62 1.49
C PRO A 64 -24.32 -14.82 2.77
N ASN A 65 -23.63 -15.04 3.90
CA ASN A 65 -24.24 -15.23 5.22
C ASN A 65 -23.40 -14.53 6.30
N LEU A 66 -23.93 -14.38 7.52
CA LEU A 66 -23.24 -13.81 8.67
C LEU A 66 -21.91 -14.54 9.01
N THR A 67 -21.79 -15.81 8.63
CA THR A 67 -20.54 -16.60 8.74
C THR A 67 -19.59 -16.39 7.57
N HIS A 68 -20.11 -16.20 6.36
CA HIS A 68 -19.33 -15.98 5.13
C HIS A 68 -19.83 -14.70 4.46
N TRP A 69 -19.28 -13.55 4.85
CA TRP A 69 -19.83 -12.23 4.49
C TRP A 69 -19.94 -12.00 2.97
N LEU A 70 -19.03 -12.61 2.21
CA LEU A 70 -19.02 -12.55 0.75
C LEU A 70 -19.35 -13.91 0.10
N GLY A 71 -19.83 -14.87 0.89
CA GLY A 71 -20.06 -16.25 0.45
C GLY A 71 -18.79 -17.07 0.31
N THR A 72 -18.92 -18.24 -0.30
CA THR A 72 -17.81 -19.18 -0.50
C THR A 72 -17.48 -19.40 -1.96
N ASP A 73 -16.23 -19.76 -2.24
CA ASP A 73 -15.77 -20.07 -3.60
C ASP A 73 -16.10 -21.51 -4.05
N ASN A 74 -15.60 -21.87 -5.23
CA ASN A 74 -15.74 -23.22 -5.81
C ASN A 74 -15.14 -24.35 -4.96
N TYR A 75 -14.37 -24.04 -3.92
CA TYR A 75 -13.77 -24.98 -2.97
C TYR A 75 -14.39 -24.86 -1.57
N GLY A 76 -15.42 -24.02 -1.41
CA GLY A 76 -16.07 -23.77 -0.14
C GLY A 76 -15.24 -22.93 0.82
N ARG A 77 -14.27 -22.15 0.30
CA ARG A 77 -13.45 -21.24 1.10
C ARG A 77 -14.12 -19.88 1.21
N ASP A 78 -13.97 -19.21 2.34
CA ASP A 78 -14.49 -17.86 2.54
C ASP A 78 -13.78 -16.84 1.64
N ILE A 79 -14.55 -16.18 0.78
CA ILE A 79 -14.06 -15.17 -0.17
C ILE A 79 -13.55 -13.94 0.58
N PHE A 80 -14.22 -13.53 1.67
CA PHE A 80 -13.83 -12.36 2.44
C PHE A 80 -12.45 -12.55 3.09
N SER A 81 -12.27 -13.69 3.76
CA SER A 81 -11.00 -14.08 4.35
C SER A 81 -9.86 -14.14 3.32
N ARG A 82 -10.14 -14.63 2.11
CA ARG A 82 -9.14 -14.66 1.02
C ARG A 82 -8.77 -13.27 0.50
N ILE A 83 -9.72 -12.34 0.41
CA ILE A 83 -9.44 -10.95 0.02
C ILE A 83 -8.60 -10.26 1.10
N ALA A 84 -8.96 -10.43 2.37
CA ALA A 84 -8.21 -9.86 3.50
C ALA A 84 -6.76 -10.38 3.54
N TYR A 85 -6.56 -11.70 3.53
CA TYR A 85 -5.21 -12.28 3.49
C TYR A 85 -4.46 -11.97 2.19
N GLY A 86 -5.15 -11.99 1.05
CA GLY A 86 -4.57 -11.62 -0.25
C GLY A 86 -4.04 -10.20 -0.26
N SER A 87 -4.76 -9.25 0.35
CA SER A 87 -4.33 -7.85 0.45
C SER A 87 -2.99 -7.70 1.19
N ARG A 88 -2.74 -8.49 2.25
CA ARG A 88 -1.46 -8.52 2.98
C ARG A 88 -0.31 -9.01 2.11
N VAL A 89 -0.55 -10.06 1.31
CA VAL A 89 0.45 -10.59 0.37
C VAL A 89 0.76 -9.56 -0.71
N SER A 90 -0.26 -8.95 -1.31
CA SER A 90 -0.09 -7.88 -2.31
C SER A 90 0.71 -6.71 -1.77
N LEU A 91 0.45 -6.29 -0.52
CA LEU A 91 1.19 -5.20 0.11
C LEU A 91 2.67 -5.53 0.30
N ARG A 92 2.99 -6.77 0.75
CA ARG A 92 4.38 -7.22 0.90
C ARG A 92 5.12 -7.22 -0.45
N ILE A 93 4.48 -7.75 -1.50
CA ILE A 93 5.06 -7.76 -2.84
C ILE A 93 5.31 -6.34 -3.34
N ALA A 94 4.32 -5.44 -3.17
CA ALA A 94 4.47 -4.04 -3.58
C ALA A 94 5.67 -3.37 -2.91
N VAL A 95 5.86 -3.56 -1.61
CA VAL A 95 7.03 -3.04 -0.87
C VAL A 95 8.33 -3.59 -1.43
N MET A 96 8.42 -4.90 -1.65
CA MET A 96 9.62 -5.53 -2.19
C MET A 96 9.97 -5.02 -3.60
N VAL A 97 8.96 -4.85 -4.46
CA VAL A 97 9.13 -4.31 -5.80
C VAL A 97 9.63 -2.86 -5.74
N VAL A 98 9.01 -2.01 -4.92
CA VAL A 98 9.42 -0.60 -4.78
C VAL A 98 10.86 -0.48 -4.27
N LEU A 99 11.24 -1.28 -3.28
CA LEU A 99 12.62 -1.27 -2.76
C LEU A 99 13.61 -1.71 -3.82
N THR A 100 13.32 -2.79 -4.54
CA THR A 100 14.23 -3.35 -5.56
C THR A 100 14.37 -2.40 -6.74
N THR A 101 13.25 -1.92 -7.28
CA THR A 101 13.25 -0.96 -8.39
C THR A 101 13.85 0.38 -8.00
N GLY A 102 13.58 0.86 -6.77
CA GLY A 102 14.19 2.07 -6.24
C GLY A 102 15.70 1.95 -6.14
N LEU A 103 16.21 0.83 -5.61
CA LEU A 103 17.65 0.58 -5.52
C LEU A 103 18.31 0.54 -6.91
N LEU A 104 17.74 -0.23 -7.84
CA LEU A 104 18.26 -0.32 -9.20
C LEU A 104 18.19 1.03 -9.93
N GLY A 105 17.08 1.75 -9.78
CA GLY A 105 16.89 3.07 -10.38
C GLY A 105 17.89 4.10 -9.86
N VAL A 106 18.18 4.09 -8.55
CA VAL A 106 19.19 4.96 -7.94
C VAL A 106 20.59 4.61 -8.44
N LEU A 107 20.95 3.33 -8.52
CA LEU A 107 22.25 2.90 -9.03
C LEU A 107 22.44 3.31 -10.50
N LEU A 108 21.45 3.04 -11.35
CA LEU A 108 21.49 3.43 -12.76
C LEU A 108 21.51 4.95 -12.92
N GLY A 109 20.72 5.69 -12.14
CA GLY A 109 20.71 7.14 -12.15
C GLY A 109 22.06 7.74 -11.71
N ALA A 110 22.69 7.16 -10.70
CA ALA A 110 24.01 7.58 -10.24
C ALA A 110 25.10 7.32 -11.29
N LEU A 111 25.08 6.14 -11.93
CA LEU A 111 26.00 5.81 -13.02
C LEU A 111 25.82 6.77 -14.21
N ALA A 112 24.58 6.99 -14.64
CA ALA A 112 24.28 7.92 -15.72
C ALA A 112 24.77 9.35 -15.39
N GLY A 113 24.51 9.85 -14.18
CA GLY A 113 24.97 11.16 -13.75
C GLY A 113 26.49 11.29 -13.62
N TYR A 114 27.20 10.18 -13.32
CA TYR A 114 28.66 10.16 -13.24
C TYR A 114 29.32 10.18 -14.63
N PHE A 115 28.78 9.43 -15.60
CA PHE A 115 29.31 9.33 -16.96
C PHE A 115 28.81 10.43 -17.93
N GLN A 116 27.80 11.22 -17.54
CA GLN A 116 27.29 12.34 -18.34
C GLN A 116 28.08 13.65 -18.11
N ARG A 117 29.27 13.55 -17.51
CA ARG A 117 30.34 14.56 -17.61
C ARG A 117 31.27 14.19 -18.75
#